data_AF-A0A6G8FU87-F1
#
_entry.id   AF-A0A6G8FU87-F1
#
_cell.length_a   1.000
_cell.length_b   1.000
_cell.length_c   1.000
_cell.angle_alpha   90.00
_cell.angle_beta   90.00
_cell.angle_gamma   90.00
#
_symmetry.space_group_name_H-M   'P 1'
#
loop_
_entity.id
_entity.type
_entity.pdbx_description
1 polymer ?
#
loop_
_entity_poly.entity_id
_entity_poly.type
_entity_poly.pdbx_seq_one_letter_code
_entity_poly.pdbx_strand_id
1 'polypeptide(L)' 'MTPEQFIPAVLAEIRAELGRQGVNVTRLSAVTGISQPSLSRKLRGESPLGLLDTLLICDALHVTVPTLLGRASDMAAA' A
#
# COMPACT_ATOMS: atom_id res chain seq x y z
N MET A 1 1.71 18.25 -0.53
CA MET A 1 1.47 17.18 0.45
C MET A 1 2.27 17.46 1.71
N THR A 2 1.61 17.53 2.87
CA THR A 2 2.29 17.64 4.17
C THR A 2 2.80 16.28 4.64
N PRO A 3 3.76 16.20 5.58
CA PRO A 3 4.18 14.94 6.17
C PRO A 3 3.03 14.13 6.77
N GLU A 4 2.02 14.80 7.32
CA GLU A 4 0.83 14.18 7.93
C GLU A 4 -0.10 13.52 6.90
N GLN A 5 -0.12 14.03 5.67
CA GLN A 5 -0.93 13.51 4.57
C GLN A 5 -0.27 12.35 3.82
N PHE A 6 1.05 12.20 3.96
CA PHE A 6 1.84 11.27 3.16
C PHE A 6 1.44 9.80 3.38
N ILE A 7 1.40 9.35 4.62
CA ILE A 7 1.06 7.95 4.93
C ILE A 7 -0.37 7.59 4.49
N PRO A 8 -1.41 8.40 4.78
CA PRO A 8 -2.75 8.16 4.24
C PRO A 8 -2.80 8.08 2.71
N ALA A 9 -2.06 8.95 2.01
CA ALA A 9 -2.00 8.94 0.55
C ALA A 9 -1.37 7.65 0.00
N VAL A 10 -0.27 7.19 0.61
CA VAL A 10 0.37 5.90 0.26
C VAL A 10 -0.58 4.73 0.51
N LEU A 11 -1.27 4.69 1.66
CA LEU A 11 -2.24 3.63 1.96
C LEU A 11 -3.44 3.64 1.00
N ALA A 12 -3.93 4.81 0.63
CA ALA A 12 -4.98 4.94 -0.38
C ALA A 12 -4.49 4.46 -1.75
N GLU A 13 -3.28 4.79 -2.15
CA GLU A 13 -2.72 4.37 -3.43
C GLU A 13 -2.44 2.86 -3.48
N ILE A 14 -1.97 2.24 -2.39
CA ILE A 14 -1.86 0.77 -2.30
C ILE A 14 -3.23 0.11 -2.48
N ARG A 15 -4.26 0.64 -1.82
CA ARG A 15 -5.64 0.12 -1.96
C ARG A 15 -6.18 0.31 -3.39
N ALA A 16 -5.87 1.44 -4.01
CA ALA A 16 -6.21 1.70 -5.40
C ALA A 16 -5.51 0.70 -6.35
N GLU A 17 -4.23 0.40 -6.10
CA GLU A 17 -3.48 -0.57 -6.90
C GLU A 17 -4.03 -2.00 -6.75
N LEU A 18 -4.38 -2.41 -5.52
CA LEU A 18 -5.09 -3.66 -5.27
C LEU A 18 -6.40 -3.73 -6.08
N GLY A 19 -7.16 -2.64 -6.09
CA GLY A 19 -8.39 -2.51 -6.88
C GLY A 19 -8.14 -2.64 -8.38
N ARG A 20 -7.11 -1.96 -8.91
CA ARG A 20 -6.73 -2.01 -10.34
C ARG A 20 -6.34 -3.42 -10.80
N GLN A 21 -5.69 -4.20 -9.94
CA GLN A 21 -5.25 -5.56 -10.27
C GLN A 21 -6.27 -6.65 -9.90
N GLY A 22 -7.38 -6.30 -9.25
CA GLY A 22 -8.32 -7.28 -8.72
C GLY A 22 -7.70 -8.23 -7.67
N VAL A 23 -6.69 -7.75 -6.95
CA VAL A 23 -5.98 -8.52 -5.91
C VAL A 23 -6.61 -8.22 -4.56
N ASN A 24 -7.08 -9.27 -3.86
CA ASN A 24 -7.59 -9.14 -2.51
C ASN A 24 -6.50 -9.36 -1.45
N VAL A 25 -6.79 -9.00 -0.19
CA VAL A 25 -5.85 -9.10 0.92
C VAL A 25 -5.44 -10.55 1.21
N THR A 26 -6.31 -11.52 0.97
CA THR A 26 -5.99 -12.95 1.11
C THR A 26 -4.89 -13.38 0.14
N ARG A 27 -4.98 -12.97 -1.12
CA ARG A 27 -3.96 -13.24 -2.13
C ARG A 27 -2.66 -12.49 -1.82
N LEU A 28 -2.74 -11.23 -1.42
CA LEU A 28 -1.58 -10.46 -1.00
C LEU A 28 -0.86 -11.11 0.20
N SER A 29 -1.61 -11.65 1.16
CA SER A 29 -1.07 -12.37 2.31
C SER A 29 -0.25 -13.60 1.90
N ALA A 30 -0.75 -14.39 0.95
CA ALA A 30 -0.05 -15.57 0.45
C ALA A 30 1.28 -15.24 -0.24
N VAL A 31 1.36 -14.12 -0.95
CA VAL A 31 2.56 -13.71 -1.71
C VAL A 31 3.59 -13.03 -0.79
N THR A 32 3.12 -12.12 0.07
CA THR A 32 4.02 -11.33 0.94
C THR A 32 4.47 -12.07 2.19
N GLY A 33 3.80 -13.17 2.57
CA GLY A 33 4.02 -13.87 3.84
C GLY A 33 3.50 -13.10 5.07
N ILE A 34 2.95 -11.89 4.89
CA ILE A 34 2.36 -11.10 5.97
C ILE A 34 0.97 -11.67 6.25
N SER A 35 0.63 -11.91 7.52
CA SER A 35 -0.68 -12.44 7.87
C SER A 35 -1.82 -11.50 7.43
N GLN A 36 -2.92 -12.07 6.95
CA GLN A 36 -4.09 -11.31 6.50
C GLN A 36 -4.60 -10.31 7.56
N PRO A 37 -4.70 -10.63 8.86
CA PRO A 37 -5.11 -9.65 9.88
C PRO A 37 -4.10 -8.50 10.05
N SER A 38 -2.82 -8.76 9.85
CA SER A 38 -1.78 -7.72 9.90
C SER A 38 -1.89 -6.79 8.68
N LEU A 39 -2.01 -7.35 7.47
CA LEU A 39 -2.23 -6.58 6.26
C LEU A 39 -3.48 -5.70 6.35
N SER A 40 -4.62 -6.26 6.80
CA SER A 40 -5.86 -5.49 6.95
C SER A 40 -5.70 -4.30 7.91
N ARG A 41 -5.06 -4.49 9.07
CA ARG A 41 -4.81 -3.38 10.01
C ARG A 41 -3.89 -2.31 9.42
N LYS A 42 -2.79 -2.73 8.78
CA LYS A 42 -1.83 -1.82 8.11
C LYS A 42 -2.50 -1.01 7.00
N LEU A 43 -3.27 -1.67 6.12
CA LEU A 43 -3.97 -1.02 4.99
C LEU A 43 -5.11 -0.09 5.43
N ARG A 44 -5.66 -0.28 6.63
CA ARG A 44 -6.60 0.65 7.26
C ARG A 44 -5.93 1.79 8.04
N GLY A 45 -4.60 1.77 8.17
CA GLY A 45 -3.85 2.74 8.97
C GLY A 45 -3.94 2.52 10.48
N GLU A 46 -4.48 1.38 10.93
CA GLU A 46 -4.60 1.00 12.35
C GLU A 46 -3.28 0.47 12.91
N SER A 47 -2.30 0.22 12.05
CA SER A 47 -0.96 -0.20 12.43
C SER A 47 0.06 0.39 11.45
N PRO A 48 1.27 0.73 11.90
CA PRO A 48 2.28 1.30 11.02
C PRO A 48 2.59 0.39 9.82
N LEU A 49 2.60 0.98 8.63
CA LEU A 49 3.14 0.36 7.43
C LEU A 49 4.62 0.72 7.31
N GLY A 50 5.50 -0.26 7.53
CA GLY A 50 6.94 -0.06 7.46
C GLY A 50 7.46 -0.08 6.01
N LEU A 51 8.73 0.29 5.84
CA LEU A 51 9.41 0.23 4.55
C LEU A 51 9.45 -1.21 4.00
N LEU A 52 9.75 -2.19 4.86
CA LEU A 52 9.78 -3.60 4.43
C LEU A 52 8.42 -4.09 3.95
N ASP A 53 7.33 -3.75 4.66
CA ASP A 53 5.97 -4.10 4.22
C ASP A 53 5.66 -3.46 2.86
N THR A 54 6.06 -2.19 2.69
CA THR A 54 5.85 -1.45 1.45
C THR A 54 6.58 -2.10 0.29
N LEU A 55 7.84 -2.51 0.49
CA LEU A 55 8.64 -3.21 -0.51
C LEU A 55 8.01 -4.55 -0.91
N LEU A 56 7.60 -5.35 0.08
CA LEU A 56 6.96 -6.65 -0.17
C LEU A 56 5.64 -6.49 -0.92
N ILE A 57 4.82 -5.50 -0.55
CA ILE A 57 3.55 -5.22 -1.24
C ILE A 57 3.81 -4.72 -2.66
N CYS A 58 4.78 -3.83 -2.85
CA CYS A 58 5.16 -3.32 -4.17
C CYS A 58 5.63 -4.44 -5.09
N ASP A 59 6.50 -5.33 -4.59
CA ASP A 59 6.97 -6.50 -5.32
C ASP A 59 5.82 -7.44 -5.70
N ALA A 60 4.93 -7.75 -4.74
CA ALA A 60 3.75 -8.60 -4.96
C ALA A 60 2.75 -8.01 -5.96
N LEU A 61 2.73 -6.69 -6.12
CA LEU A 61 1.89 -5.96 -7.06
C LEU A 61 2.64 -5.56 -8.33
N HIS A 62 3.90 -5.97 -8.51
CA HIS A 62 4.72 -5.61 -9.66
C HIS A 62 4.75 -4.10 -9.96
N VAL A 63 4.72 -3.27 -8.91
CA VAL A 63 4.81 -1.81 -8.99
C VAL A 63 6.06 -1.35 -8.26
N THR A 64 6.78 -0.38 -8.81
CA THR A 64 7.96 0.16 -8.13
C THR A 64 7.56 1.14 -7.04
N VAL A 65 8.33 1.22 -5.96
CA VAL A 65 8.10 2.22 -4.89
C VAL A 65 8.04 3.66 -5.44
N PRO A 66 8.95 4.12 -6.32
CA PRO A 66 8.85 5.45 -6.90
C PRO A 66 7.55 5.70 -7.66
N THR A 67 7.04 4.69 -8.38
CA THR A 67 5.75 4.81 -9.08
C THR A 67 4.59 4.94 -8.10
N LEU A 68 4.57 4.12 -7.05
CA LEU A 68 3.55 4.19 -5.99
C LEU A 68 3.57 5.57 -5.30
N LEU A 69 4.75 6.07 -4.94
CA LEU A 69 4.90 7.36 -4.26
C LEU A 69 4.53 8.55 -5.16
N GLY A 70 4.85 8.48 -6.46
CA GLY A 70 4.45 9.48 -7.44
C GLY A 70 2.92 9.63 -7.49
N ARG A 71 2.22 8.50 -7.67
CA ARG A 71 0.74 8.49 -7.73
C ARG A 71 0.10 8.92 -6.41
N ALA A 72 0.66 8.50 -5.28
CA ALA A 72 0.20 8.96 -3.97
C ALA A 72 0.35 10.49 -3.82
N SER A 73 1.42 11.06 -4.37
CA SER A 73 1.65 12.51 -4.35
C SER A 73 0.65 13.26 -5.23
N ASP A 74 0.37 12.75 -6.43
CA ASP A 74 -0.61 13.33 -7.35
C ASP A 74 -2.02 13.31 -6.75
N MET A 75 -2.39 12.20 -6.11
CA MET A 75 -3.70 12.03 -5.48
C MET A 75 -3.88 12.93 -4.24
N ALA A 76 -2.80 13.25 -3.52
CA ALA A 76 -2.84 14.18 -2.39
C ALA A 76 -2.85 15.66 -2.82
N ALA A 77 -2.58 15.95 -4.10
CA ALA A 77 -2.63 17.29 -4.67
C ALA A 77 -3.97 17.63 -5.34
N ALA A 78 -4.80 16.60 -5.60
CA ALA A 78 -6.16 16.71 -6.13
C ALA A 78 -7.19 16.93 -5.02
#